data_AF-A0A2T7Q2S1-F1
#
_entry.id   AF-A0A2T7Q2S1-F1
#
_cell.length_a   1.000
_cell.length_b   1.000
_cell.length_c   1.000
_cell.angle_alpha   90.00
_cell.angle_beta   90.00
_cell.angle_gamma   90.00
#
_symmetry.space_group_name_H-M   'P 1'
#
loop_
_entity.id
_entity.type
_entity.pdbx_description
1 polymer ?
#
loop_
_entity_poly.entity_id
_entity_poly.type
_entity_poly.pdbx_seq_one_letter_code
_entity_poly.pdbx_strand_id
1 'polypeptide(L)'
;MNYFPYENLSDEEFEELVIRVAKEILGIGCKTFSIGKDGAKDSWFTGTAEKFPSQSAPWSGTFNLQAKHTKTLNASCSDNDFSVNKTSILVKEIVRLNEIKADTPFDCYLLFTNRKLPGGVHPIIIEQLQTGLGIQNVEIIGRNS
;
A
#
# COMPACT_ATOMS: atom_id res chain seq x y z
N MET A 1 6.44 25.90 1.43
CA MET A 1 6.12 24.46 1.55
C MET A 1 7.07 23.71 0.64
N ASN A 2 7.85 22.76 1.16
CA ASN A 2 8.68 21.88 0.33
C ASN A 2 7.75 20.89 -0.36
N TYR A 3 7.47 21.16 -1.63
CA TYR A 3 6.71 20.27 -2.48
C TYR A 3 7.67 19.19 -2.98
N PHE A 4 7.52 17.96 -2.49
CA PHE A 4 8.19 16.81 -3.10
C PHE A 4 7.38 16.36 -4.31
N PRO A 5 7.91 16.49 -5.54
CA PRO A 5 7.16 16.21 -6.75
C PRO A 5 7.17 14.72 -7.06
N TYR A 6 6.52 13.93 -6.19
CA TYR A 6 6.47 12.48 -6.34
C TYR A 6 5.84 12.07 -7.66
N GLU A 7 4.95 12.89 -8.24
CA GLU A 7 4.36 12.66 -9.56
C GLU A 7 5.36 12.70 -10.73
N ASN A 8 6.55 13.27 -10.51
CA ASN A 8 7.64 13.29 -11.50
C ASN A 8 8.49 12.03 -11.48
N LEU A 9 8.32 11.16 -10.47
CA LEU A 9 9.02 9.88 -10.41
C LEU A 9 8.48 8.95 -11.51
N SER A 10 9.31 8.02 -11.98
CA SER A 10 8.82 6.83 -12.66
C SER A 10 8.11 5.90 -11.69
N ASP A 11 7.36 4.93 -12.20
CA ASP A 11 6.71 3.92 -11.35
C ASP A 11 7.78 3.11 -10.59
N GLU A 12 8.91 2.80 -11.24
CA GLU A 12 10.07 2.12 -10.63
C GLU A 12 10.75 2.99 -9.56
N GLU A 13 10.97 4.28 -9.82
CA GLU A 13 11.56 5.18 -8.82
C GLU A 13 10.67 5.32 -7.58
N PHE A 14 9.34 5.32 -7.79
CA PHE A 14 8.38 5.32 -6.68
C PHE A 14 8.39 3.98 -5.92
N GLU A 15 8.44 2.85 -6.63
CA GLU A 15 8.62 1.51 -6.05
C GLU A 15 9.90 1.45 -5.19
N GLU A 16 11.04 1.95 -5.69
CA GLU A 16 12.30 2.01 -4.95
C GLU A 16 12.20 2.87 -3.68
N LEU A 17 11.54 4.03 -3.77
CA LEU A 17 11.28 4.89 -2.62
C LEU A 17 10.46 4.14 -1.57
N VAL A 18 9.38 3.47 -1.97
CA VAL A 18 8.54 2.67 -1.07
C VAL A 18 9.35 1.58 -0.38
N ILE A 19 10.23 0.88 -1.09
CA ILE A 19 11.10 -0.14 -0.48
C ILE A 19 12.07 0.46 0.55
N ARG A 20 12.63 1.64 0.28
CA ARG A 20 13.50 2.33 1.24
C ARG A 20 12.74 2.66 2.52
N VAL A 21 11.50 3.15 2.38
CA VAL A 21 10.62 3.40 3.53
C VAL A 21 10.26 2.11 4.25
N ALA A 22 9.88 1.06 3.52
CA ALA A 22 9.51 -0.23 4.09
C ALA A 22 10.65 -0.88 4.88
N LYS A 23 11.89 -0.80 4.37
CA LYS A 23 13.08 -1.28 5.10
C LYS A 23 13.33 -0.53 6.40
N GLU A 24 13.01 0.76 6.44
CA GLU A 24 13.17 1.60 7.63
C GLU A 24 12.09 1.32 8.70
N ILE A 25 10.85 1.01 8.28
CA ILE A 25 9.73 0.85 9.22
C ILE A 25 9.43 -0.62 9.58
N LEU A 26 9.66 -1.56 8.66
CA LEU A 26 9.45 -2.99 8.87
C LEU A 26 10.74 -3.69 9.24
N GLY A 27 11.85 -3.31 8.60
CA GLY A 27 13.18 -3.86 8.83
C GLY A 27 13.88 -4.29 7.54
N ILE A 28 15.20 -4.51 7.64
CA ILE A 28 16.07 -4.78 6.49
C ILE A 28 15.69 -6.02 5.65
N GLY A 29 14.88 -6.91 6.23
CA GLY A 29 14.40 -8.14 5.59
C GLY A 29 13.34 -7.93 4.50
N CYS A 30 12.79 -6.71 4.36
CA CYS A 30 11.80 -6.37 3.34
C CYS A 30 12.37 -6.57 1.93
N LYS A 31 11.65 -7.34 1.11
CA LYS A 31 12.03 -7.70 -0.26
C LYS A 31 11.74 -6.55 -1.22
N THR A 32 12.52 -6.41 -2.28
CA THR A 32 12.21 -5.45 -3.36
C THR A 32 10.93 -5.86 -4.09
N PHE A 33 10.30 -4.92 -4.78
CA PHE A 33 9.20 -5.23 -5.69
C PHE A 33 9.65 -6.22 -6.76
N SER A 34 8.86 -7.25 -6.98
CA SER A 34 9.11 -8.27 -8.00
C SER A 34 7.80 -8.64 -8.69
N ILE A 35 7.88 -8.94 -9.99
CA ILE A 35 6.72 -9.34 -10.78
C ILE A 35 6.20 -10.69 -10.26
N GLY A 36 4.96 -10.69 -9.79
CA GLY A 36 4.20 -11.87 -9.39
C GLY A 36 3.65 -12.64 -10.59
N LYS A 37 3.04 -13.80 -10.34
CA LYS A 37 2.41 -14.63 -11.39
C LYS A 37 1.31 -13.88 -12.16
N ASP A 38 0.67 -12.92 -11.50
CA ASP A 38 -0.40 -12.07 -12.03
C ASP A 38 0.12 -10.86 -12.84
N GLY A 39 1.44 -10.69 -12.94
CA GLY A 39 2.07 -9.56 -13.62
C GLY A 39 2.13 -8.28 -12.79
N ALA A 40 1.51 -8.25 -11.60
CA ALA A 40 1.64 -7.13 -10.67
C ALA A 40 2.99 -7.21 -9.95
N LYS A 41 3.46 -6.07 -9.48
CA LYS A 41 4.68 -5.98 -8.68
C LYS A 41 4.32 -5.74 -7.23
N ASP A 42 4.61 -6.73 -6.40
CA ASP A 42 4.40 -6.70 -4.95
C ASP A 42 5.75 -6.82 -4.22
N SER A 43 5.78 -6.31 -3.01
CA SER A 43 6.88 -6.49 -2.05
C SER A 43 6.38 -7.23 -0.81
N TRP A 44 7.30 -7.91 -0.13
CA TRP A 44 6.98 -8.79 0.99
C TRP A 44 7.93 -8.59 2.17
N PHE A 45 7.40 -8.77 3.37
CA PHE A 45 8.17 -8.85 4.61
C PHE A 45 7.53 -9.86 5.55
N THR A 46 8.33 -10.70 6.20
CA THR A 46 7.84 -11.64 7.23
C THR A 46 8.66 -11.45 8.49
N GLY A 47 7.97 -11.18 9.60
CA GLY A 47 8.60 -10.93 10.89
C GLY A 47 7.78 -9.95 11.73
N THR A 48 8.40 -9.44 12.78
CA THR A 48 7.86 -8.32 13.56
C THR A 48 8.46 -7.03 13.01
N ALA A 49 7.62 -6.05 12.69
CA ALA A 49 8.07 -4.75 12.18
C ALA A 49 8.91 -4.01 13.24
N GLU A 50 9.94 -3.28 12.80
CA GLU A 50 10.79 -2.51 13.72
C GLU A 50 10.09 -1.28 14.32
N LYS A 51 9.27 -0.58 13.53
CA LYS A 51 8.71 0.73 13.90
C LYS A 51 7.23 0.90 13.55
N PHE A 52 6.60 -0.07 12.89
CA PHE A 52 5.25 0.07 12.36
C PHE A 52 4.22 -0.83 13.09
N PRO A 53 3.01 -0.33 13.44
CA PRO A 53 2.58 1.09 13.36
C PRO A 53 3.21 1.95 14.45
N SER A 54 3.80 1.32 15.48
CA SER A 54 4.58 1.99 16.51
C SER A 54 5.65 1.04 17.05
N GLN A 55 6.72 1.60 17.61
CA GLN A 55 7.77 0.81 18.28
C GLN A 55 7.25 0.07 19.52
N SER A 56 6.25 0.63 20.23
CA SER A 56 5.70 0.03 21.44
C SER A 56 4.72 -1.12 21.17
N ALA A 57 4.12 -1.15 19.98
CA ALA A 57 3.16 -2.16 19.57
C ALA A 57 3.30 -2.43 18.07
N PRO A 58 4.40 -3.06 17.64
CA PRO A 58 4.63 -3.33 16.23
C PRO A 58 3.70 -4.43 15.73
N TRP A 59 3.31 -4.34 14.46
CA TRP A 59 2.65 -5.44 13.78
C TRP A 59 3.65 -6.58 13.52
N SER A 60 3.13 -7.80 13.50
CA SER A 60 3.91 -9.00 13.23
C SER A 60 3.13 -9.93 12.30
N GLY A 61 3.85 -10.69 11.49
CA GLY A 61 3.28 -11.64 10.53
C GLY A 61 3.90 -11.47 9.15
N THR A 62 3.18 -11.93 8.14
CA THR A 62 3.53 -11.72 6.73
C THR A 62 2.82 -10.49 6.19
N PHE A 63 3.60 -9.57 5.65
CA PHE A 63 3.17 -8.31 5.05
C PHE A 63 3.25 -8.43 3.53
N ASN A 64 2.16 -8.09 2.86
CA ASN A 64 2.15 -7.75 1.44
C ASN A 64 2.15 -6.22 1.30
N LEU A 65 3.01 -5.69 0.44
CA LEU A 65 3.17 -4.26 0.19
C LEU A 65 2.91 -3.98 -1.28
N GLN A 66 2.09 -2.95 -1.53
CA GLN A 66 1.79 -2.46 -2.87
C GLN A 66 2.17 -0.99 -3.01
N ALA A 67 2.73 -0.61 -4.16
CA ALA A 67 2.83 0.77 -4.60
C ALA A 67 1.83 1.06 -5.72
N LYS A 68 1.07 2.17 -5.62
CA LYS A 68 0.22 2.71 -6.68
C LYS A 68 0.59 4.16 -6.94
N HIS A 69 1.44 4.37 -7.95
CA HIS A 69 1.91 5.68 -8.38
C HIS A 69 0.93 6.33 -9.38
N THR A 70 0.93 7.66 -9.45
CA THR A 70 0.25 8.42 -10.50
C THR A 70 1.04 9.68 -10.86
N LYS A 71 1.08 10.02 -12.15
CA LYS A 71 1.69 11.28 -12.64
C LYS A 71 0.76 12.49 -12.50
N THR A 72 -0.45 12.29 -11.98
CA THR A 72 -1.44 13.36 -11.82
C THR A 72 -1.20 14.13 -10.52
N LEU A 73 -0.64 15.34 -10.64
CA LEU A 73 -0.24 16.25 -9.56
C LEU A 73 -1.23 16.38 -8.38
N ASN A 74 -2.52 16.45 -8.68
CA ASN A 74 -3.58 16.67 -7.70
C ASN A 74 -4.52 15.48 -7.52
N ALA A 75 -4.08 14.28 -7.93
CA ALA A 75 -4.87 13.08 -7.71
C ALA A 75 -5.11 12.84 -6.21
N SER A 76 -6.29 12.33 -5.91
CA SER A 76 -6.79 12.07 -4.57
C SER A 76 -7.14 10.61 -4.42
N CYS A 77 -7.02 10.10 -3.19
CA CYS A 77 -7.57 8.82 -2.80
C CYS A 77 -9.11 8.84 -2.80
N SER A 78 -9.75 10.02 -2.87
CA SER A 78 -11.21 10.16 -3.05
C SER A 78 -11.67 10.14 -4.50
N ASP A 79 -10.75 10.02 -5.46
CA ASP A 79 -11.13 10.02 -6.88
C ASP A 79 -11.93 8.76 -7.22
N ASN A 80 -12.88 8.91 -8.14
CA ASN A 80 -13.79 7.83 -8.54
C ASN A 80 -13.05 6.60 -9.08
N ASP A 81 -11.96 6.82 -9.82
CA ASP A 81 -11.11 5.77 -10.37
C ASP A 81 -10.27 5.05 -9.30
N PHE A 82 -10.07 5.65 -8.12
CA PHE A 82 -9.19 5.10 -7.10
C PHE A 82 -9.92 4.28 -6.04
N SER A 83 -10.91 4.83 -5.35
CA SER A 83 -11.58 4.16 -4.20
C SER A 83 -13.09 4.07 -4.29
N VAL A 84 -13.76 4.99 -5.00
CA VAL A 84 -15.23 5.13 -4.90
C VAL A 84 -15.99 4.17 -5.82
N ASN A 85 -15.53 3.98 -7.06
CA ASN A 85 -16.25 3.17 -8.04
C ASN A 85 -16.05 1.66 -7.80
N LYS A 86 -17.02 0.82 -8.18
CA LYS A 86 -16.93 -0.64 -8.19
C LYS A 86 -15.84 -1.18 -9.13
N THR A 87 -15.39 -0.38 -10.09
CA THR A 87 -14.28 -0.72 -11.00
C THR A 87 -12.99 0.04 -10.67
N SER A 88 -12.93 0.65 -9.49
CA SER A 88 -11.79 1.43 -9.03
C SER A 88 -10.55 0.57 -8.81
N ILE A 89 -9.40 1.24 -8.72
CA ILE A 89 -8.11 0.63 -8.43
C ILE A 89 -8.19 -0.21 -7.14
N LEU A 90 -8.80 0.32 -6.07
CA LEU A 90 -8.90 -0.38 -4.80
C LEU A 90 -9.74 -1.66 -4.89
N VAL A 91 -10.86 -1.64 -5.62
CA VAL A 91 -11.70 -2.84 -5.78
C VAL A 91 -10.98 -3.91 -6.59
N LYS A 92 -10.31 -3.53 -7.68
CA LYS A 92 -9.49 -4.46 -8.48
C LYS A 92 -8.35 -5.05 -7.66
N GLU A 93 -7.74 -4.23 -6.81
CA GLU A 93 -6.67 -4.64 -5.91
C GLU A 93 -7.16 -5.69 -4.90
N ILE A 94 -8.32 -5.49 -4.29
CA ILE A 94 -8.93 -6.47 -3.38
C ILE A 94 -9.18 -7.81 -4.06
N VAL A 95 -9.74 -7.80 -5.28
CA VAL A 95 -9.99 -9.03 -6.05
C VAL A 95 -8.68 -9.77 -6.31
N ARG A 96 -7.67 -9.06 -6.83
CA ARG A 96 -6.33 -9.61 -7.10
C ARG A 96 -5.67 -10.18 -5.84
N LEU A 97 -5.69 -9.44 -4.74
CA LEU A 97 -5.05 -9.86 -3.50
C LEU A 97 -5.74 -11.08 -2.87
N ASN A 98 -7.05 -11.25 -3.06
CA ASN A 98 -7.73 -12.48 -2.63
C ASN A 98 -7.28 -13.71 -3.42
N GLU A 99 -7.00 -13.56 -4.73
CA GLU A 99 -6.40 -14.63 -5.53
C GLU A 99 -5.00 -14.98 -5.03
N ILE A 100 -4.17 -13.96 -4.75
CA ILE A 100 -2.83 -14.16 -4.19
C ILE A 100 -2.89 -14.82 -2.81
N LYS A 101 -3.80 -14.37 -1.94
CA LYS A 101 -3.94 -14.86 -0.56
C LYS A 101 -4.29 -16.36 -0.51
N ALA A 102 -4.93 -16.90 -1.56
CA ALA A 102 -5.21 -18.33 -1.68
C ALA A 102 -3.93 -19.17 -1.84
N ASP A 103 -2.92 -18.64 -2.54
CA ASP A 103 -1.62 -19.30 -2.77
C ASP A 103 -0.59 -18.94 -1.68
N THR A 104 -0.55 -17.68 -1.27
CA THR A 104 0.44 -17.10 -0.36
C THR A 104 -0.28 -16.23 0.68
N PRO A 105 -0.76 -16.82 1.79
CA PRO A 105 -1.45 -16.09 2.83
C PRO A 105 -0.60 -14.98 3.45
N PHE A 106 -1.24 -13.87 3.79
CA PHE A 106 -0.63 -12.75 4.51
C PHE A 106 -1.56 -12.22 5.60
N ASP A 107 -0.96 -11.63 6.62
CA ASP A 107 -1.61 -11.12 7.83
C ASP A 107 -1.79 -9.59 7.77
N CYS A 108 -0.87 -8.92 7.09
CA CYS A 108 -0.77 -7.46 7.03
C CYS A 108 -0.72 -6.97 5.58
N TYR A 109 -1.36 -5.84 5.29
CA TYR A 109 -1.33 -5.20 3.98
C TYR A 109 -1.02 -3.70 4.09
N LEU A 110 -0.05 -3.23 3.31
CA LEU A 110 0.31 -1.81 3.24
C LEU A 110 0.21 -1.31 1.79
N LEU A 111 -0.64 -0.31 1.56
CA LEU A 111 -0.77 0.34 0.26
C LEU A 111 -0.11 1.72 0.29
N PHE A 112 0.93 1.92 -0.51
CA PHE A 112 1.59 3.20 -0.69
C PHE A 112 1.10 3.89 -1.97
N THR A 113 0.82 5.19 -1.89
CA THR A 113 0.46 6.00 -3.06
C THR A 113 0.93 7.44 -2.92
N ASN A 114 1.23 8.11 -4.03
CA ASN A 114 1.52 9.54 -4.03
C ASN A 114 0.26 10.41 -4.17
N ARG A 115 -0.94 9.80 -4.23
CA ARG A 115 -2.22 10.50 -4.16
C ARG A 115 -2.39 11.19 -2.81
N LYS A 116 -3.08 12.33 -2.80
CA LYS A 116 -3.51 12.98 -1.54
C LYS A 116 -4.48 12.07 -0.81
N LEU A 117 -4.32 11.91 0.50
CA LEU A 117 -5.21 11.11 1.34
C LEU A 117 -6.01 12.01 2.28
N PRO A 118 -7.27 12.36 1.94
CA PRO A 118 -8.12 13.13 2.83
C PRO A 118 -8.46 12.34 4.10
N GLY A 119 -8.46 13.02 5.25
CA GLY A 119 -8.72 12.39 6.55
C GLY A 119 -10.09 11.69 6.65
N GLY A 120 -11.12 12.23 6.00
CA GLY A 120 -12.45 11.58 5.96
C GLY A 120 -12.53 10.34 5.06
N VAL A 121 -11.56 10.15 4.17
CA VAL A 121 -11.52 9.05 3.19
C VAL A 121 -10.69 7.88 3.72
N HIS A 122 -9.68 8.15 4.55
CA HIS A 122 -8.86 7.14 5.20
C HIS A 122 -9.68 6.02 5.88
N PRO A 123 -10.58 6.28 6.85
CA PRO A 123 -11.31 5.21 7.52
C PRO A 123 -12.19 4.39 6.57
N ILE A 124 -12.73 5.02 5.51
CA ILE A 124 -13.54 4.33 4.49
C ILE A 124 -12.69 3.33 3.70
N ILE A 125 -11.49 3.74 3.27
CA ILE A 125 -10.56 2.86 2.54
C ILE A 125 -10.08 1.72 3.43
N ILE A 126 -9.77 1.99 4.70
CA ILE A 126 -9.36 0.96 5.67
C ILE A 126 -10.46 -0.08 5.83
N GLU A 127 -11.71 0.34 6.09
CA GLU A 127 -12.83 -0.60 6.24
C GLU A 127 -13.06 -1.44 4.98
N GLN A 128 -12.96 -0.81 3.80
CA GLN A 128 -13.12 -1.49 2.52
C GLN A 128 -12.04 -2.56 2.29
N LEU A 129 -10.77 -2.24 2.58
CA LEU A 129 -9.67 -3.19 2.44
C LEU A 129 -9.73 -4.29 3.51
N GLN A 130 -10.01 -3.97 4.77
CA GLN A 130 -10.12 -4.95 5.85
C GLN A 130 -11.22 -5.97 5.58
N THR A 131 -12.40 -5.48 5.17
CA THR A 131 -13.55 -6.33 4.82
C THR A 131 -13.28 -7.12 3.54
N GLY A 132 -12.70 -6.46 2.53
CA GLY A 132 -12.41 -7.08 1.24
C GLY A 132 -11.36 -8.18 1.31
N LEU A 133 -10.35 -8.03 2.17
CA LEU A 133 -9.24 -8.98 2.32
C LEU A 133 -9.44 -9.95 3.50
N GLY A 134 -10.38 -9.66 4.41
CA GLY A 134 -10.57 -10.43 5.63
C GLY A 134 -9.34 -10.42 6.54
N ILE A 135 -8.67 -9.28 6.68
CA ILE A 135 -7.54 -9.07 7.60
C ILE A 135 -7.72 -7.76 8.37
N GLN A 136 -7.16 -7.68 9.57
CA GLN A 136 -7.29 -6.50 10.43
C GLN A 136 -6.14 -5.49 10.22
N ASN A 137 -4.93 -5.99 10.00
CA ASN A 137 -3.75 -5.14 9.87
C ASN A 137 -3.63 -4.59 8.45
N VAL A 138 -4.29 -3.46 8.21
CA VAL A 138 -4.28 -2.77 6.92
C VAL A 138 -3.96 -1.30 7.12
N GLU A 139 -3.11 -0.74 6.26
CA GLU A 139 -2.89 0.71 6.19
C GLU A 139 -2.75 1.22 4.75
N ILE A 140 -3.21 2.44 4.51
CA ILE A 140 -2.92 3.22 3.30
C ILE A 140 -2.08 4.45 3.64
N ILE A 141 -0.94 4.57 2.98
CA ILE A 141 -0.01 5.70 3.16
C ILE A 141 -0.07 6.55 1.90
N GLY A 142 -0.76 7.68 2.02
CA GLY A 142 -0.86 8.70 0.98
C GLY A 142 -0.13 9.99 1.34
N ARG A 143 -0.13 10.94 0.42
CA ARG A 143 0.44 12.27 0.66
C ARG A 143 -0.49 13.11 1.54
N ASN A 144 0.09 14.00 2.34
CA ASN A 144 -0.66 14.97 3.14
C ASN A 144 -1.64 15.77 2.25
N SER A 145 -2.82 16.05 2.81
CA SER A 145 -3.87 16.87 2.19
C SER A 145 -3.44 18.32 2.02
#